data_AF-A0A934CFK4-F1
#
_entry.id   AF-A0A934CFK4-F1
#
_cell.length_a   1.000
_cell.length_b   1.000
_cell.length_c   1.000
_cell.angle_alpha   90.00
_cell.angle_beta   90.00
_cell.angle_gamma   90.00
#
_symmetry.space_group_name_H-M   'P 1'
#
loop_
_entity.id
_entity.type
_entity.pdbx_description
1 polymer ?
#
loop_
_entity_poly.entity_id
_entity_poly.type
_entity_poly.pdbx_seq_one_letter_code
_entity_poly.pdbx_strand_id
1 'polypeptide(L)' 'MSQTKGKSEVHGCIVCGNLFQLLVAYDAEGKYIGSKVMSAGGREVKGASRPLVACDKHTDKEIERAVQRVYGGEWDEEEN' A
#
# COMPACT_ATOMS: atom_id res chain seq x y z
N MET A 1 -8.91 25.36 3.81
CA MET A 1 -8.37 24.26 4.65
C MET A 1 -8.68 22.97 3.92
N SER A 2 -7.77 22.45 3.08
CA SER A 2 -7.98 21.16 2.41
C SER A 2 -7.87 20.06 3.47
N GLN A 3 -9.01 19.47 3.84
CA GLN A 3 -9.06 18.36 4.79
C GLN A 3 -8.52 17.11 4.09
N THR A 4 -7.25 16.78 4.30
CA THR A 4 -6.74 15.45 4.00
C THR A 4 -7.48 14.45 4.88
N LYS A 5 -8.35 13.63 4.27
CA LYS A 5 -9.19 12.70 5.01
C LYS A 5 -8.45 11.37 5.15
N GLY A 6 -7.86 11.16 6.32
CA GLY A 6 -7.33 9.85 6.70
C GLY A 6 -8.50 8.89 6.95
N LYS A 7 -8.50 7.76 6.26
CA LYS A 7 -9.48 6.68 6.44
C LYS A 7 -8.77 5.43 6.90
N SER A 8 -9.28 4.83 7.98
CA SER A 8 -8.84 3.51 8.42
C SER A 8 -9.42 2.45 7.51
N GLU A 9 -8.57 1.67 6.87
CA GLU A 9 -8.93 0.58 5.97
C GLU A 9 -8.19 -0.71 6.37
N VAL A 10 -8.72 -1.86 6.01
CA VAL A 10 -8.10 -3.16 6.31
C VAL A 10 -7.72 -3.82 4.98
N HIS A 11 -6.43 -4.08 4.80
CA HIS A 11 -5.89 -4.68 3.58
C HIS A 11 -5.16 -5.98 3.91
N GLY A 12 -5.22 -6.94 2.99
CA GLY A 12 -4.45 -8.17 3.07
C GLY A 12 -3.00 -7.95 2.63
N CYS A 13 -2.07 -8.68 3.22
CA CYS A 13 -0.70 -8.77 2.73
C CYS A 13 -0.72 -9.25 1.28
N ILE A 14 -0.03 -8.52 0.39
CA ILE A 14 -0.02 -8.83 -1.04
C ILE A 14 0.51 -10.24 -1.37
N VAL A 15 1.30 -10.84 -0.47
CA VAL A 15 1.89 -12.17 -0.65
C VAL A 15 1.03 -13.28 -0.02
N CYS A 16 0.64 -13.14 1.26
CA CYS A 16 -0.04 -14.22 2.01
C CYS A 16 -1.51 -13.93 2.37
N GLY A 17 -2.03 -12.74 2.10
CA GLY A 17 -3.42 -12.37 2.38
C GLY A 17 -3.74 -12.06 3.85
N ASN A 18 -2.76 -12.13 4.76
CA ASN A 18 -2.97 -11.76 6.17
C ASN A 18 -3.49 -10.34 6.31
N LEU A 19 -4.53 -10.13 7.11
CA LEU A 19 -5.17 -8.82 7.26
C LEU A 19 -4.36 -7.90 8.17
N PHE A 20 -4.12 -6.68 7.69
CA PHE A 20 -3.51 -5.59 8.43
C PHE A 20 -4.40 -4.36 8.36
N GLN A 21 -4.41 -3.59 9.42
CA GLN A 21 -5.07 -2.29 9.46
C GLN A 21 -4.09 -1.22 8.97
N LEU A 22 -4.56 -0.39 8.04
CA LEU A 22 -3.83 0.74 7.49
C LEU A 22 -4.63 2.02 7.70
N LEU A 23 -3.91 3.11 7.88
CA LEU A 23 -4.46 4.45 7.73
C LEU A 23 -4.09 4.95 6.35
N VAL A 24 -5.09 5.13 5.48
CA VAL A 24 -4.92 5.60 4.11
C VAL A 24 -5.29 7.07 4.03
N ALA A 25 -4.40 7.88 3.47
CA ALA A 25 -4.63 9.29 3.23
C ALA A 25 -4.97 9.52 1.75
N TYR A 26 -6.09 10.20 1.52
CA TYR A 26 -6.53 10.65 0.21
C TYR A 26 -6.49 12.17 0.13
N ASP A 27 -6.21 12.71 -1.05
CA ASP A 27 -6.28 14.14 -1.32
C ASP A 27 -7.73 14.63 -1.47
N ALA A 28 -7.89 15.91 -1.77
CA ALA A 28 -9.20 16.53 -1.97
C ALA A 28 -9.93 16.01 -3.24
N GLU A 29 -9.20 15.43 -4.19
CA GLU A 29 -9.70 14.85 -5.43
C GLU A 29 -10.00 13.33 -5.28
N GLY A 30 -9.67 12.75 -4.12
CA GLY A 30 -9.81 11.32 -3.85
C GLY A 30 -8.64 10.47 -4.34
N LYS A 31 -7.53 11.07 -4.76
CA LYS A 31 -6.30 10.36 -5.13
C LYS A 31 -5.58 9.88 -3.88
N TYR A 32 -5.05 8.68 -3.95
CA TYR A 32 -4.20 8.11 -2.90
C TYR A 32 -2.91 8.93 -2.78
N ILE A 33 -2.65 9.46 -1.58
CA ILE A 33 -1.39 10.18 -1.27
C ILE A 33 -0.40 9.26 -0.55
N GLY A 34 -0.92 8.37 0.30
CA GLY A 34 -0.06 7.51 1.10
C GLY A 34 -0.86 6.67 2.08
N SER A 35 -0.21 5.66 2.65
CA SER A 35 -0.78 4.85 3.72
C SER A 35 0.26 4.51 4.75
N LYS A 36 -0.21 4.30 5.98
CA LYS A 36 0.63 3.85 7.09
C LYS A 36 0.01 2.61 7.71
N VAL A 37 0.81 1.55 7.82
CA VAL A 37 0.36 0.33 8.52
C VAL A 37 0.29 0.62 10.02
N MET A 38 -0.86 0.34 10.62
CA MET A 38 -1.13 0.52 12.05
C MET A 38 -0.98 -0.79 12.84
N SER A 39 -1.12 -1.93 12.16
CA SER A 39 -0.94 -3.26 12.75
C SER A 39 0.53 -3.63 12.87
N ALA A 40 0.90 -4.26 13.99
CA ALA A 40 2.26 -4.78 14.20
C ALA A 40 2.60 -5.91 13.22
N GLY A 41 3.85 -5.96 12.76
CA GLY A 41 4.35 -7.01 11.86
C GLY A 41 3.99 -6.81 10.38
N GLY A 42 3.49 -5.63 10.02
CA GLY A 42 3.20 -5.23 8.65
C GLY A 42 3.95 -3.95 8.28
N ARG A 43 4.36 -3.88 7.02
CA ARG A 43 5.06 -2.76 6.40
C ARG A 43 4.34 -2.31 5.14
N GLU A 44 4.39 -1.01 4.90
CA GLU A 44 3.88 -0.42 3.67
C GLU A 44 4.72 -0.85 2.47
N VAL A 45 4.05 -1.09 1.35
CA VAL A 45 4.74 -1.36 0.08
C VAL A 45 4.94 -0.04 -0.65
N LYS A 46 6.16 0.47 -0.65
CA LYS A 46 6.52 1.76 -1.25
C LYS A 46 6.53 1.68 -2.77
N GLY A 47 5.99 2.71 -3.42
CA GLY A 47 5.97 2.90 -4.88
C GLY A 47 4.64 2.51 -5.55
N ALA A 48 3.68 1.99 -4.79
CA ALA A 48 2.36 1.68 -5.32
C ALA A 48 1.48 2.93 -5.27
N SER A 49 0.76 3.20 -6.37
CA SER A 49 -0.30 4.22 -6.43
C SER A 49 -1.57 3.83 -5.63
N ARG A 50 -1.48 2.77 -4.81
CA ARG A 50 -2.57 2.17 -4.04
C ARG A 50 -2.07 1.75 -2.65
N PRO A 51 -2.96 1.72 -1.64
CA PRO A 51 -2.62 1.24 -0.30
C PRO A 51 -2.33 -0.26 -0.31
N LEU A 52 -1.04 -0.61 -0.31
CA LEU A 52 -0.55 -1.99 -0.28
C LEU A 52 0.24 -2.24 1.00
N VAL A 53 0.04 -3.44 1.57
CA VAL A 53 0.73 -3.91 2.77
C VAL A 53 1.43 -5.23 2.49
N ALA A 54 2.58 -5.43 3.12
CA ALA A 54 3.25 -6.70 3.22
C ALA A 54 3.56 -7.01 4.68
N CYS A 55 3.58 -8.29 5.06
CA CYS A 55 4.05 -8.66 6.39
C CYS A 55 5.58 -8.76 6.41
N ASP A 56 6.18 -8.58 7.59
CA ASP A 56 7.63 -8.65 7.77
C ASP A 56 8.21 -10.07 7.57
N LYS A 57 7.35 -11.06 7.34
CA LYS A 57 7.76 -12.43 7.03
C LYS A 57 8.20 -12.61 5.57
N HIS A 58 7.88 -11.68 4.69
CA HIS A 58 8.23 -11.74 3.27
C HIS A 58 9.32 -10.74 2.93
N THR A 59 10.24 -11.21 2.09
CA THR A 59 11.34 -10.39 1.55
C THR A 59 10.83 -9.39 0.53
N ASP A 60 11.60 -8.33 0.28
CA ASP A 60 11.25 -7.31 -0.72
C ASP A 60 11.02 -7.94 -2.11
N LYS A 61 11.85 -8.91 -2.50
CA LYS A 61 11.71 -9.63 -3.77
C LYS A 61 10.39 -10.39 -3.90
N GLU A 62 9.89 -10.98 -2.81
CA GLU A 62 8.58 -11.66 -2.83
C GLU A 62 7.44 -10.66 -2.97
N ILE A 63 7.57 -9.50 -2.32
CA ILE A 63 6.60 -8.42 -2.40
C ILE A 63 6.57 -7.86 -3.81
N GLU A 64 7.71 -7.51 -4.39
CA GLU A 64 7.83 -6.99 -5.76
C GLU A 64 7.19 -7.95 -6.78
N ARG A 65 7.49 -9.25 -6.66
CA ARG A 65 6.87 -10.28 -7.51
C ARG A 65 5.36 -10.38 -7.32
N ALA A 66 4.88 -10.30 -6.08
CA ALA A 66 3.46 -10.35 -5.78
C ALA A 66 2.74 -9.10 -6.33
N VAL A 67 3.35 -7.92 -6.21
CA VAL A 67 2.82 -6.68 -6.80
C VAL A 67 2.77 -6.79 -8.32
N GLN A 68 3.86 -7.20 -8.98
CA GLN A 68 3.89 -7.43 -10.43
C GLN A 68 2.83 -8.45 -10.87
N ARG A 69 2.64 -9.53 -10.11
CA ARG A 69 1.65 -10.57 -10.42
C ARG A 69 0.22 -10.08 -10.31
N VAL A 70 -0.11 -9.31 -9.28
CA VAL A 70 -1.48 -8.89 -8.99
C VAL A 70 -1.87 -7.66 -9.80
N TYR A 71 -0.94 -6.74 -10.00
CA TYR A 71 -1.20 -5.45 -10.63
C TYR A 71 -0.59 -5.32 -12.04
N GLY A 72 0.08 -6.36 -12.55
CA GLY A 72 0.47 -6.46 -13.96
C GLY A 72 1.65 -5.59 -14.38
N GLY A 73 2.21 -4.76 -13.49
CA GLY A 73 3.39 -3.94 -13.76
C GLY A 73 3.04 -2.62 -14.44
N GLU A 74 3.01 -1.56 -13.64
CA GLU A 74 3.61 -0.25 -13.92
C GLU A 74 3.80 0.35 -12.52
N TRP A 75 4.99 0.15 -11.97
CA TRP A 75 5.47 1.09 -10.97
C TRP A 75 5.76 2.33 -11.81
N ASP A 76 4.88 3.33 -11.75
CA ASP A 76 5.14 4.66 -12.31
C ASP A 76 6.41 5.21 -11.63
N GLU A 77 7.57 4.83 -12.16
CA GLU A 77 8.75 5.66 -12.15
C GLU A 77 8.40 6.85 -13.05
N GLU A 78 8.01 7.95 -12.42
CA GLU A 78 8.06 9.31 -12.96
C GLU A 78 7.47 9.51 -14.37
N GLU A 79 6.22 9.99 -14.41
CA GLU A 79 5.79 10.85 -15.52
C GLU A 79 6.76 12.06 -15.56
N ASN A 80 7.53 12.13 -16.66
CA ASN A 80 8.62 13.07 -16.96
C ASN A 80 8.23 14.55 -16.82
#